data_AF-A0A2W7Q599-F1
#
_entry.id   AF-A0A2W7Q599-F1
#
_cell.length_a   1.000
_cell.length_b   1.000
_cell.length_c   1.000
_cell.angle_alpha   90.00
_cell.angle_beta   90.00
_cell.angle_gamma   90.00
#
_symmetry.space_group_name_H-M   'P 1'
#
loop_
_entity.id
_entity.type
_entity.pdbx_description
1 polymer ?
#
loop_
_entity_poly.entity_id
_entity_poly.type
_entity_poly.pdbx_seq_one_letter_code
_entity_poly.pdbx_strand_id
1 'polypeptide(L)'
;MALARRTGQRRDVSGAIWPGFVDAMTALLLVLMFVLSIFMIVQFVLRDTITAQDTQLEGLSAEVASLADALGLSRARVASLEGEVGALEGDLTEARALAAAQMAQITTLSGDLAAREQALSAAQASITDFEAQVAALIAARDTAVARGDALSSDLAQLEAAQTQLLSEQEALQLALASLRDELDAEAEAARLAAARAEAVEAALAQSQAEAAAQDASLAQLAAQLAATEVQMQDQARVEDSLRSELDAAEQAALAERAAAEALRDRLANVETELSAEERRRLADAAAAEALRARLENADAELTSMTLALEAQRLRAEETLTLLAAARAGQAEAEAALEAEMSERERLAALRAMAEQSLSERDAQSLADQRRLEVLNQQVAALRGQVGSLQDLLGDVRAREDASQTQIESLGADLNMALAQLAVEQRARAALESAERERLERFQSEFFGRLREVLEGREEIEIVGDRFVFSSEVLFELGSAELAPAGQAQIANVVNILRDVSDRIPPEIDWILRVDGHTDNLSLGPGAEWRDNWALSQARALSVVRFMTDQLGFEPQRLAATGFGEYRPVDPANTPEARARNRRIELKLTER
;
A
#
# COMPACT_ATOMS: atom_id res chain seq x y z
N MET A 1 -32.19 -129.18 65.38
CA MET A 1 -32.95 -130.31 64.80
C MET A 1 -32.14 -130.80 63.60
N ALA A 2 -31.72 -132.07 63.47
CA ALA A 2 -32.52 -133.31 63.34
C ALA A 2 -33.19 -133.42 61.95
N LEU A 3 -33.19 -134.51 61.16
CA LEU A 3 -32.54 -135.85 61.13
C LEU A 3 -32.52 -136.26 59.62
N ALA A 4 -31.49 -136.83 58.97
CA ALA A 4 -30.73 -138.08 59.12
C ALA A 4 -31.32 -139.36 58.45
N ARG A 5 -30.55 -139.93 57.48
CA ARG A 5 -30.57 -141.34 56.96
C ARG A 5 -31.79 -141.75 56.09
N ARG A 6 -31.69 -142.64 55.09
CA ARG A 6 -31.21 -144.05 55.05
C ARG A 6 -30.67 -144.40 53.64
N THR A 7 -29.55 -145.12 53.40
CA THR A 7 -29.05 -146.49 53.73
C THR A 7 -29.62 -147.65 52.90
N GLY A 8 -28.74 -148.39 52.22
CA GLY A 8 -28.90 -149.82 51.85
C GLY A 8 -29.07 -150.11 50.35
N GLN A 9 -28.65 -151.27 49.81
CA GLN A 9 -27.95 -152.42 50.41
C GLN A 9 -27.21 -153.27 49.34
N ARG A 10 -26.24 -154.11 49.74
CA ARG A 10 -25.45 -155.01 48.85
C ARG A 10 -26.10 -156.39 48.66
N ARG A 11 -25.65 -157.11 47.61
CA ARG A 11 -25.43 -158.58 47.43
C ARG A 11 -26.04 -159.15 46.13
N ASP A 12 -25.49 -160.17 45.46
CA ASP A 12 -24.12 -160.73 45.44
C ASP A 12 -23.90 -161.58 44.14
N VAL A 13 -22.69 -161.50 43.57
CA VAL A 13 -21.91 -162.57 42.88
C VAL A 13 -22.60 -163.54 41.89
N SER A 14 -22.31 -163.41 40.58
CA SER A 14 -21.72 -164.47 39.69
C SER A 14 -21.83 -164.13 38.19
N GLY A 15 -20.81 -164.47 37.37
CA GLY A 15 -21.00 -164.71 35.92
C GLY A 15 -20.09 -163.99 34.91
N ALA A 16 -19.03 -164.68 34.49
CA ALA A 16 -18.44 -164.71 33.13
C ALA A 16 -18.08 -163.42 32.33
N ILE A 17 -16.75 -163.25 32.17
CA ILE A 17 -16.01 -163.02 30.89
C ILE A 17 -16.11 -161.63 30.19
N TRP A 18 -14.92 -161.21 29.73
CA TRP A 18 -14.56 -160.04 28.89
C TRP A 18 -15.41 -159.83 27.61
N PRO A 19 -15.42 -158.61 26.98
CA PRO A 19 -14.28 -157.67 26.94
C PRO A 19 -14.59 -156.19 27.28
N GLY A 20 -13.86 -155.66 28.27
CA GLY A 20 -13.88 -154.23 28.63
C GLY A 20 -13.15 -153.29 27.65
N PHE A 21 -13.00 -153.68 26.37
CA PHE A 21 -12.30 -152.87 25.36
C PHE A 21 -13.23 -151.85 24.69
N VAL A 22 -14.52 -152.18 24.52
CA VAL A 22 -15.50 -151.27 23.89
C VAL A 22 -15.75 -150.05 24.78
N ASP A 23 -15.96 -150.26 26.08
CA ASP A 23 -16.21 -149.17 27.04
C ASP A 23 -15.00 -148.24 27.17
N ALA A 24 -13.78 -148.80 27.22
CA ALA A 24 -12.54 -148.03 27.17
C ALA A 24 -12.40 -147.21 25.87
N MET A 25 -12.76 -147.79 24.71
CA MET A 25 -12.78 -147.08 23.42
C MET A 25 -13.80 -145.94 23.42
N THR A 26 -15.03 -146.14 23.91
CA THR A 26 -16.07 -145.09 23.94
C THR A 26 -15.78 -144.01 24.98
N ALA A 27 -15.23 -144.36 26.14
CA ALA A 27 -14.78 -143.40 27.14
C ALA A 27 -13.61 -142.55 26.62
N LEU A 28 -12.63 -143.17 25.93
CA LEU A 28 -11.52 -142.44 25.32
C LEU A 28 -11.99 -141.56 24.16
N LEU A 29 -12.99 -141.99 23.37
CA LEU A 29 -13.65 -141.14 22.37
C LEU A 29 -14.39 -139.96 23.00
N LEU A 30 -15.13 -140.15 24.10
CA LEU A 30 -15.81 -139.07 24.82
C LEU A 30 -14.83 -138.08 25.43
N VAL A 31 -13.73 -138.56 26.03
CA VAL A 31 -12.66 -137.68 26.55
C VAL A 31 -11.97 -136.93 25.40
N LEU A 32 -11.71 -137.58 24.27
CA LEU A 32 -11.14 -136.93 23.09
C LEU A 32 -12.08 -135.85 22.52
N MET A 33 -13.38 -136.14 22.39
CA MET A 33 -14.41 -135.19 21.96
C MET A 33 -14.57 -134.04 22.95
N PHE A 34 -14.47 -134.29 24.26
CA PHE A 34 -14.55 -133.27 25.31
C PHE A 34 -13.31 -132.35 25.30
N VAL A 35 -12.11 -132.92 25.17
CA VAL A 35 -10.86 -132.15 25.03
C VAL A 35 -10.86 -131.34 23.72
N LEU A 36 -11.33 -131.91 22.60
CA LEU A 36 -11.49 -131.18 21.34
C LEU A 36 -12.55 -130.08 21.44
N SER A 37 -13.63 -130.30 22.21
CA SER A 37 -14.68 -129.31 22.42
C SER A 37 -14.21 -128.16 23.32
N ILE A 38 -13.48 -128.44 24.41
CA ILE A 38 -12.82 -127.41 25.23
C ILE A 38 -11.79 -126.66 24.39
N PHE A 39 -10.96 -127.35 23.60
CA PHE A 39 -10.00 -126.71 22.71
C PHE A 39 -10.71 -125.82 21.67
N MET A 40 -11.81 -126.28 21.06
CA MET A 40 -12.58 -125.48 20.11
C MET A 40 -13.25 -124.26 20.77
N ILE A 41 -13.77 -124.40 22.00
CA ILE A 41 -14.34 -123.26 22.76
C ILE A 41 -13.25 -122.26 23.14
N VAL A 42 -12.08 -122.73 23.60
CA VAL A 42 -10.94 -121.86 23.92
C VAL A 42 -10.40 -121.17 22.66
N GLN A 43 -10.28 -121.89 21.54
CA GLN A 43 -9.88 -121.31 20.24
C GLN A 43 -10.94 -120.31 19.71
N PHE A 44 -12.24 -120.58 19.92
CA PHE A 44 -13.31 -119.66 19.56
C PHE A 44 -13.24 -118.38 20.40
N VAL A 45 -13.21 -118.48 21.74
CA VAL A 45 -13.09 -117.32 22.64
C VAL A 45 -11.79 -116.55 22.41
N LEU A 46 -10.67 -117.25 22.18
CA LEU A 46 -9.39 -116.59 21.90
C LEU A 46 -9.42 -115.88 20.54
N ARG A 47 -10.00 -116.48 19.49
CA ARG A 47 -10.23 -115.79 18.21
C ARG A 47 -11.16 -114.59 18.37
N ASP A 48 -12.29 -114.75 19.06
CA ASP A 48 -13.30 -113.71 19.28
C ASP A 48 -12.70 -112.51 20.03
N THR A 49 -11.96 -112.76 21.13
CA THR A 49 -11.24 -111.72 21.86
C THR A 49 -10.10 -111.07 21.07
N ILE A 50 -9.37 -111.81 20.23
CA ILE A 50 -8.36 -111.23 19.34
C ILE A 50 -9.04 -110.35 18.27
N THR A 51 -10.10 -110.83 17.61
CA THR A 51 -10.84 -110.03 16.61
C THR A 51 -11.51 -108.79 17.24
N ALA A 52 -11.97 -108.87 18.48
CA ALA A 52 -12.46 -107.71 19.24
C ALA A 52 -11.33 -106.73 19.62
N GLN A 53 -10.11 -107.22 19.87
CA GLN A 53 -8.94 -106.37 20.11
C GLN A 53 -8.39 -105.74 18.82
N ASP A 54 -8.32 -106.49 17.73
CA ASP A 54 -7.92 -106.01 16.40
C ASP A 54 -8.86 -104.88 15.93
N THR A 55 -10.18 -105.07 16.04
CA THR A 55 -11.17 -104.03 15.68
C THR A 55 -11.13 -102.81 16.61
N GLN A 56 -10.80 -102.97 17.90
CA GLN A 56 -10.52 -101.84 18.80
C GLN A 56 -9.23 -101.10 18.43
N LEU A 57 -8.19 -101.81 17.99
CA LEU A 57 -6.93 -101.22 17.53
C LEU A 57 -7.09 -100.50 16.18
N GLU A 58 -7.89 -101.05 15.25
CA GLU A 58 -8.27 -100.37 14.01
C GLU A 58 -9.05 -99.08 14.29
N GLY A 59 -10.03 -99.13 15.20
CA GLY A 59 -10.78 -97.95 15.65
C GLY A 59 -9.89 -96.87 16.26
N LEU A 60 -9.01 -97.24 17.21
CA LEU A 60 -8.04 -96.33 17.81
C LEU A 60 -7.03 -95.79 16.77
N SER A 61 -6.63 -96.58 15.79
CA SER A 61 -5.75 -96.13 14.70
C SER A 61 -6.45 -95.10 13.79
N ALA A 62 -7.74 -95.27 13.52
CA ALA A 62 -8.53 -94.30 12.76
C ALA A 62 -8.78 -93.01 13.56
N GLU A 63 -9.02 -93.11 14.86
CA GLU A 63 -9.14 -91.96 15.76
C GLU A 63 -7.82 -91.17 15.86
N VAL A 64 -6.68 -91.85 16.00
CA VAL A 64 -5.35 -91.22 15.96
C VAL A 64 -5.06 -90.58 14.59
N ALA A 65 -5.47 -91.18 13.48
CA ALA A 65 -5.32 -90.61 12.14
C ALA A 65 -6.15 -89.33 11.96
N SER A 66 -7.44 -89.35 12.31
CA SER A 66 -8.31 -88.17 12.21
C SER A 66 -7.89 -87.04 13.16
N LEU A 67 -7.38 -87.35 14.35
CA LEU A 67 -6.76 -86.36 15.24
C LEU A 67 -5.46 -85.79 14.66
N ALA A 68 -4.67 -86.58 13.94
CA ALA A 68 -3.46 -86.11 13.24
C ALA A 68 -3.81 -85.16 12.08
N ASP A 69 -4.83 -85.48 11.27
CA ASP A 69 -5.31 -84.61 10.19
C ASP A 69 -5.93 -83.32 10.73
N ALA A 70 -6.75 -83.38 11.78
CA ALA A 70 -7.28 -82.20 12.45
C ALA A 70 -6.17 -81.31 13.06
N LEU A 71 -5.10 -81.92 13.59
CA LEU A 71 -3.90 -81.20 14.04
C LEU A 71 -3.11 -80.62 12.84
N GLY A 72 -3.13 -81.28 11.68
CA GLY A 72 -2.58 -80.77 10.43
C GLY A 72 -3.32 -79.53 9.92
N LEU A 73 -4.64 -79.60 9.78
CA LEU A 73 -5.48 -78.48 9.34
C LEU A 73 -5.40 -77.29 10.31
N SER A 74 -5.42 -77.53 11.62
CA SER A 74 -5.31 -76.45 12.60
C SER A 74 -3.93 -75.77 12.56
N ARG A 75 -2.83 -76.53 12.39
CA ARG A 75 -1.49 -75.96 12.16
C ARG A 75 -1.40 -75.16 10.86
N ALA A 76 -1.98 -75.67 9.76
CA ALA A 76 -2.03 -74.96 8.49
C ALA A 76 -2.83 -73.64 8.61
N ARG A 77 -3.94 -73.65 9.35
CA ARG A 77 -4.74 -72.45 9.59
C ARG A 77 -4.03 -71.43 10.48
N VAL A 78 -3.29 -71.87 11.50
CA VAL A 78 -2.43 -70.99 12.30
C VAL A 78 -1.37 -70.34 11.41
N ALA A 79 -0.67 -71.10 10.56
CA ALA A 79 0.32 -70.54 9.64
C ALA A 79 -0.27 -69.54 8.62
N SER A 80 -1.51 -69.75 8.16
CA SER A 80 -2.23 -68.77 7.33
C SER A 80 -2.48 -67.48 8.10
N LEU A 81 -3.03 -67.58 9.31
CA LEU A 81 -3.33 -66.43 10.17
C LEU A 81 -2.08 -65.67 10.61
N GLU A 82 -0.95 -66.36 10.86
CA GLU A 82 0.35 -65.73 11.12
C GLU A 82 0.86 -64.96 9.88
N GLY A 83 0.63 -65.48 8.67
CA GLY A 83 0.93 -64.78 7.41
C GLY A 83 0.02 -63.57 7.17
N GLU A 84 -1.28 -63.70 7.41
CA GLU A 84 -2.28 -62.63 7.31
C GLU A 84 -2.00 -61.49 8.31
N VAL A 85 -1.66 -61.82 9.55
CA VAL A 85 -1.24 -60.83 10.56
C VAL A 85 0.07 -60.16 10.15
N GLY A 86 1.05 -60.90 9.66
CA GLY A 86 2.32 -60.33 9.17
C GLY A 86 2.13 -59.36 7.99
N ALA A 87 1.19 -59.66 7.09
CA ALA A 87 0.81 -58.74 6.00
C ALA A 87 0.13 -57.47 6.54
N LEU A 88 -0.84 -57.62 7.45
CA LEU A 88 -1.55 -56.50 8.07
C LEU A 88 -0.63 -55.60 8.92
N GLU A 89 0.39 -56.16 9.58
CA GLU A 89 1.43 -55.39 10.27
C GLU A 89 2.32 -54.60 9.29
N GLY A 90 2.58 -55.15 8.10
CA GLY A 90 3.23 -54.47 6.99
C GLY A 90 2.42 -53.28 6.49
N ASP A 91 1.18 -53.53 6.06
CA ASP A 91 0.24 -52.50 5.58
C ASP A 91 0.05 -51.36 6.60
N LEU A 92 -0.12 -51.72 7.88
CA LEU A 92 -0.25 -50.76 8.98
C LEU A 92 1.03 -49.94 9.19
N THR A 93 2.20 -50.50 8.92
CA THR A 93 3.49 -49.79 9.01
C THR A 93 3.67 -48.83 7.84
N GLU A 94 3.31 -49.23 6.61
CA GLU A 94 3.33 -48.35 5.44
C GLU A 94 2.32 -47.20 5.58
N ALA A 95 1.08 -47.49 6.00
CA ALA A 95 0.06 -46.47 6.26
C ALA A 95 0.50 -45.44 7.32
N ARG A 96 1.20 -45.89 8.37
CA ARG A 96 1.80 -45.00 9.39
C ARG A 96 2.92 -44.13 8.82
N ALA A 97 3.78 -44.68 7.98
CA ALA A 97 4.85 -43.92 7.33
C ALA A 97 4.29 -42.86 6.37
N LEU A 98 3.25 -43.21 5.60
CA LEU A 98 2.57 -42.31 4.66
C LEU A 98 1.85 -41.18 5.41
N ALA A 99 1.16 -41.48 6.51
CA ALA A 99 0.54 -40.48 7.39
C ALA A 99 1.59 -39.52 8.01
N ALA A 100 2.75 -40.05 8.44
CA ALA A 100 3.84 -39.22 8.97
C ALA A 100 4.43 -38.29 7.90
N ALA A 101 4.59 -38.76 6.66
CA ALA A 101 5.03 -37.94 5.54
C ALA A 101 4.02 -36.83 5.20
N GLN A 102 2.71 -37.13 5.22
CA GLN A 102 1.65 -36.12 5.04
C GLN A 102 1.66 -35.07 6.17
N MET A 103 1.83 -35.48 7.43
CA MET A 103 1.97 -34.54 8.55
C MET A 103 3.19 -33.62 8.40
N ALA A 104 4.33 -34.14 7.94
CA ALA A 104 5.51 -33.34 7.66
C ALA A 104 5.24 -32.32 6.54
N GLN A 105 4.62 -32.74 5.43
CA GLN A 105 4.25 -31.86 4.31
C GLN A 105 3.27 -30.76 4.73
N ILE A 106 2.24 -31.08 5.53
CA ILE A 106 1.29 -30.10 6.09
C ILE A 106 2.02 -29.09 6.98
N THR A 107 2.98 -29.55 7.79
CA THR A 107 3.79 -28.69 8.66
C THR A 107 4.64 -27.71 7.84
N THR A 108 5.30 -28.17 6.77
CA THR A 108 6.04 -27.30 5.83
C THR A 108 5.12 -26.29 5.16
N LEU A 109 3.99 -26.73 4.59
CA LEU A 109 3.06 -25.84 3.88
C LEU A 109 2.45 -24.78 4.81
N SER A 110 2.18 -25.12 6.07
CA SER A 110 1.71 -24.16 7.08
C SER A 110 2.79 -23.14 7.47
N GLY A 111 4.06 -23.57 7.53
CA GLY A 111 5.21 -22.68 7.71
C GLY A 111 5.40 -21.70 6.55
N ASP A 112 5.35 -22.20 5.30
CA ASP A 112 5.44 -21.38 4.09
C ASP A 112 4.29 -20.37 3.99
N LEU A 113 3.07 -20.77 4.39
CA LEU A 113 1.88 -19.91 4.35
C LEU A 113 1.99 -18.79 5.39
N ALA A 114 2.40 -19.09 6.63
CA ALA A 114 2.67 -18.07 7.65
C ALA A 114 3.80 -17.11 7.24
N ALA A 115 4.85 -17.61 6.59
CA ALA A 115 5.93 -16.77 6.05
C ALA A 115 5.43 -15.84 4.93
N ARG A 116 4.53 -16.31 4.06
CA ARG A 116 3.88 -15.48 3.02
C ARG A 116 2.95 -14.43 3.63
N GLU A 117 2.18 -14.76 4.66
CA GLU A 117 1.34 -13.78 5.40
C GLU A 117 2.19 -12.68 6.05
N GLN A 118 3.32 -13.04 6.67
CA GLN A 118 4.25 -12.07 7.23
C GLN A 118 4.89 -11.17 6.15
N ALA A 119 5.26 -11.75 5.00
CA ALA A 119 5.80 -10.99 3.86
C ALA A 119 4.76 -10.03 3.26
N LEU A 120 3.50 -10.47 3.12
CA LEU A 120 2.39 -9.63 2.68
C LEU A 120 2.13 -8.48 3.65
N SER A 121 2.15 -8.74 4.97
CA SER A 121 2.00 -7.71 6.00
C SER A 121 3.12 -6.65 5.94
N ALA A 122 4.38 -7.08 5.74
CA ALA A 122 5.51 -6.18 5.57
C ALA A 122 5.43 -5.36 4.27
N ALA A 123 4.97 -5.96 3.17
CA ALA A 123 4.72 -5.25 1.91
C ALA A 123 3.59 -4.22 2.06
N GLN A 124 2.49 -4.57 2.74
CA GLN A 124 1.37 -3.66 3.01
C GLN A 124 1.83 -2.43 3.80
N ALA A 125 2.63 -2.62 4.86
CA ALA A 125 3.21 -1.52 5.63
C ALA A 125 4.13 -0.63 4.77
N SER A 126 4.97 -1.25 3.92
CA SER A 126 5.86 -0.53 3.00
C SER A 126 5.09 0.31 1.97
N ILE A 127 3.92 -0.16 1.53
CA ILE A 127 3.02 0.60 0.65
C ILE A 127 2.43 1.81 1.40
N THR A 128 1.93 1.63 2.63
CA THR A 128 1.40 2.75 3.43
C THR A 128 2.46 3.80 3.75
N ASP A 129 3.70 3.40 4.05
CA ASP A 129 4.82 4.35 4.23
C ASP A 129 5.17 5.10 2.92
N PHE A 130 5.03 4.46 1.76
CA PHE A 130 5.22 5.11 0.46
C PHE A 130 4.07 6.07 0.12
N GLU A 131 2.81 5.69 0.39
CA GLU A 131 1.64 6.55 0.23
C GLU A 131 1.75 7.81 1.11
N ALA A 132 2.22 7.67 2.35
CA ALA A 132 2.50 8.80 3.25
C ALA A 132 3.60 9.73 2.70
N GLN A 133 4.68 9.18 2.13
CA GLN A 133 5.73 9.96 1.47
C GLN A 133 5.21 10.71 0.22
N VAL A 134 4.39 10.06 -0.61
CA VAL A 134 3.77 10.69 -1.78
C VAL A 134 2.82 11.81 -1.37
N ALA A 135 2.00 11.60 -0.33
CA ALA A 135 1.13 12.65 0.22
C ALA A 135 1.92 13.86 0.76
N ALA A 136 3.05 13.61 1.47
CA ALA A 136 3.94 14.67 1.93
C ALA A 136 4.60 15.45 0.78
N LEU A 137 5.03 14.76 -0.29
CA LEU A 137 5.59 15.39 -1.48
C LEU A 137 4.55 16.23 -2.24
N ILE A 138 3.29 15.78 -2.30
CA ILE A 138 2.17 16.54 -2.88
C ILE A 138 1.91 17.81 -2.06
N ALA A 139 1.82 17.72 -0.73
CA ALA A 139 1.64 18.89 0.14
C ALA A 139 2.82 19.89 0.03
N ALA A 140 4.05 19.39 -0.09
CA ALA A 140 5.24 20.21 -0.30
C ALA A 140 5.23 20.92 -1.67
N ARG A 141 4.82 20.22 -2.74
CA ARG A 141 4.60 20.80 -4.07
C ARG A 141 3.57 21.92 -4.01
N ASP A 142 2.41 21.68 -3.40
CA ASP A 142 1.31 22.63 -3.39
C ASP A 142 1.65 23.88 -2.55
N THR A 143 2.42 23.69 -1.46
CA THR A 143 3.03 24.80 -0.70
C THR A 143 4.02 25.60 -1.55
N ALA A 144 4.81 24.95 -2.39
CA ALA A 144 5.77 25.61 -3.28
C ALA A 144 5.08 26.37 -4.43
N VAL A 145 3.99 25.82 -4.99
CA VAL A 145 3.16 26.49 -6.01
C VAL A 145 2.51 27.75 -5.42
N ALA A 146 1.82 27.63 -4.28
CA ALA A 146 1.20 28.78 -3.62
C ALA A 146 2.22 29.89 -3.24
N ARG A 147 3.47 29.52 -2.93
CA ARG A 147 4.56 30.48 -2.73
C ARG A 147 5.04 31.12 -4.04
N GLY A 148 5.03 30.39 -5.15
CA GLY A 148 5.30 30.93 -6.49
C GLY A 148 4.23 31.94 -6.92
N ASP A 149 2.96 31.61 -6.69
CA ASP A 149 1.82 32.51 -6.99
C ASP A 149 1.91 33.80 -6.16
N ALA A 150 2.24 33.70 -4.87
CA ALA A 150 2.49 34.85 -4.01
C ALA A 150 3.65 35.73 -4.51
N LEU A 151 4.80 35.13 -4.84
CA LEU A 151 5.95 35.86 -5.38
C LEU A 151 5.64 36.52 -6.75
N SER A 152 4.79 35.90 -7.56
CA SER A 152 4.31 36.48 -8.83
C SER A 152 3.42 37.71 -8.59
N SER A 153 2.53 37.64 -7.59
CA SER A 153 1.72 38.78 -7.13
C SER A 153 2.57 39.93 -6.58
N ASP A 154 3.59 39.61 -5.77
CA ASP A 154 4.50 40.61 -5.20
C ASP A 154 5.34 41.29 -6.29
N LEU A 155 5.81 40.51 -7.28
CA LEU A 155 6.55 41.02 -8.44
C LEU A 155 5.70 41.95 -9.31
N ALA A 156 4.45 41.59 -9.60
CA ALA A 156 3.52 42.44 -10.34
C ALA A 156 3.20 43.77 -9.60
N GLN A 157 3.12 43.74 -8.26
CA GLN A 157 2.99 44.95 -7.44
C GLN A 157 4.24 45.82 -7.49
N LEU A 158 5.44 45.22 -7.48
CA LEU A 158 6.70 45.95 -7.61
C LEU A 158 6.89 46.57 -8.99
N GLU A 159 6.49 45.90 -10.07
CA GLU A 159 6.49 46.44 -11.44
C GLU A 159 5.50 47.60 -11.58
N ALA A 160 4.31 47.51 -11.00
CA ALA A 160 3.34 48.60 -10.96
C ALA A 160 3.88 49.81 -10.16
N ALA A 161 4.48 49.58 -8.99
CA ALA A 161 5.08 50.62 -8.17
C ALA A 161 6.30 51.28 -8.85
N GLN A 162 7.14 50.51 -9.55
CA GLN A 162 8.22 51.04 -10.38
C GLN A 162 7.68 51.93 -11.51
N THR A 163 6.61 51.50 -12.19
CA THR A 163 5.98 52.27 -13.26
C THR A 163 5.41 53.59 -12.74
N GLN A 164 4.79 53.58 -11.56
CA GLN A 164 4.33 54.81 -10.90
C GLN A 164 5.51 55.74 -10.56
N LEU A 165 6.56 55.22 -9.90
CA LEU A 165 7.74 56.01 -9.53
C LEU A 165 8.46 56.65 -10.74
N LEU A 166 8.50 55.95 -11.88
CA LEU A 166 9.01 56.52 -13.13
C LEU A 166 8.12 57.67 -13.62
N SER A 167 6.80 57.53 -13.60
CA SER A 167 5.88 58.62 -13.99
C SER A 167 5.93 59.82 -13.03
N GLU A 168 6.16 59.59 -11.73
CA GLU A 168 6.39 60.65 -10.75
C GLU A 168 7.74 61.34 -10.97
N GLN A 169 8.78 60.60 -11.34
CA GLN A 169 10.08 61.15 -11.72
C GLN A 169 9.98 62.01 -12.99
N GLU A 170 9.29 61.54 -14.03
CA GLU A 170 9.05 62.32 -15.26
C GLU A 170 8.25 63.59 -14.98
N ALA A 171 7.20 63.52 -14.15
CA ALA A 171 6.42 64.69 -13.74
C ALA A 171 7.25 65.70 -12.93
N LEU A 172 8.12 65.23 -12.02
CA LEU A 172 9.04 66.08 -11.26
C LEU A 172 10.12 66.72 -12.17
N GLN A 173 10.64 65.99 -13.15
CA GLN A 173 11.57 66.54 -14.14
C GLN A 173 10.90 67.61 -15.02
N LEU A 174 9.65 67.41 -15.42
CA LEU A 174 8.87 68.38 -16.19
C LEU A 174 8.57 69.64 -15.35
N ALA A 175 8.22 69.49 -14.07
CA ALA A 175 8.01 70.61 -13.16
C ALA A 175 9.31 71.38 -12.86
N LEU A 176 10.46 70.70 -12.76
CA LEU A 176 11.76 71.34 -12.63
C LEU A 176 12.20 72.06 -13.91
N ALA A 177 11.75 71.62 -15.08
CA ALA A 177 11.94 72.34 -16.34
C ALA A 177 11.09 73.61 -16.38
N SER A 178 9.78 73.53 -16.09
CA SER A 178 8.91 74.71 -16.09
C SER A 178 9.33 75.75 -15.04
N LEU A 179 9.79 75.32 -13.85
CA LEU A 179 10.33 76.25 -12.84
C LEU A 179 11.65 76.93 -13.27
N ARG A 180 12.43 76.31 -14.16
CA ARG A 180 13.60 76.95 -14.78
C ARG A 180 13.18 77.95 -15.85
N ASP A 181 12.25 77.57 -16.72
CA ASP A 181 11.70 78.47 -17.74
C ASP A 181 11.04 79.72 -17.10
N GLU A 182 10.33 79.53 -15.97
CA GLU A 182 9.77 80.63 -15.16
C GLU A 182 10.86 81.50 -14.52
N LEU A 183 11.91 80.91 -13.92
CA LEU A 183 13.04 81.65 -13.34
C LEU A 183 13.85 82.43 -14.39
N ASP A 184 14.10 81.85 -15.56
CA ASP A 184 14.79 82.52 -16.66
C ASP A 184 13.94 83.68 -17.22
N ALA A 185 12.62 83.51 -17.31
CA ALA A 185 11.70 84.58 -17.69
C ALA A 185 11.61 85.70 -16.63
N GLU A 186 11.60 85.37 -15.33
CA GLU A 186 11.70 86.37 -14.25
C GLU A 186 13.05 87.08 -14.27
N ALA A 187 14.16 86.37 -14.53
CA ALA A 187 15.49 86.96 -14.64
C ALA A 187 15.62 87.88 -15.86
N GLU A 188 15.04 87.52 -17.02
CA GLU A 188 14.99 88.41 -18.18
C GLU A 188 14.06 89.62 -17.94
N ALA A 189 12.91 89.42 -17.29
CA ALA A 189 12.04 90.52 -16.89
C ALA A 189 12.73 91.49 -15.90
N ALA A 190 13.52 90.96 -14.95
CA ALA A 190 14.33 91.76 -14.02
C ALA A 190 15.46 92.52 -14.74
N ARG A 191 16.17 91.89 -15.68
CA ARG A 191 17.17 92.55 -16.54
C ARG A 191 16.53 93.69 -17.37
N LEU A 192 15.36 93.44 -17.97
CA LEU A 192 14.59 94.44 -18.71
C LEU A 192 14.08 95.58 -17.80
N ALA A 193 13.70 95.28 -16.56
CA ALA A 193 13.30 96.29 -15.58
C ALA A 193 14.49 97.16 -15.15
N ALA A 194 15.66 96.55 -14.91
CA ALA A 194 16.89 97.27 -14.59
C ALA A 194 17.34 98.18 -15.74
N ALA A 195 17.41 97.66 -16.97
CA ALA A 195 17.76 98.45 -18.16
C ALA A 195 16.75 99.58 -18.44
N ARG A 196 15.46 99.40 -18.11
CA ARG A 196 14.46 100.48 -18.15
C ARG A 196 14.67 101.52 -17.06
N ALA A 197 15.05 101.12 -15.85
CA ALA A 197 15.36 102.04 -14.76
C ALA A 197 16.60 102.89 -15.09
N GLU A 198 17.67 102.26 -15.56
CA GLU A 198 18.89 102.92 -16.04
C GLU A 198 18.60 103.89 -17.20
N ALA A 199 17.78 103.49 -18.17
CA ALA A 199 17.36 104.37 -19.27
C ALA A 199 16.49 105.56 -18.79
N VAL A 200 15.65 105.38 -17.76
CA VAL A 200 14.87 106.46 -17.14
C VAL A 200 15.76 107.40 -16.33
N GLU A 201 16.75 106.87 -15.61
CA GLU A 201 17.73 107.66 -14.86
C GLU A 201 18.65 108.47 -15.79
N ALA A 202 19.11 107.87 -16.90
CA ALA A 202 19.85 108.55 -17.96
C ALA A 202 19.00 109.64 -18.65
N ALA A 203 17.72 109.37 -18.94
CA ALA A 203 16.81 110.37 -19.50
C ALA A 203 16.49 111.50 -18.50
N LEU A 204 16.42 111.21 -17.20
CA LEU A 204 16.27 112.21 -16.15
C LEU A 204 17.54 113.07 -16.04
N ALA A 205 18.73 112.47 -16.08
CA ALA A 205 20.00 113.19 -16.08
C ALA A 205 20.16 114.07 -17.32
N GLN A 206 19.76 113.60 -18.52
CA GLN A 206 19.71 114.42 -19.73
C GLN A 206 18.72 115.58 -19.56
N SER A 207 17.51 115.32 -19.06
CA SER A 207 16.49 116.36 -18.82
C SER A 207 16.96 117.42 -17.82
N GLN A 208 17.68 117.01 -16.77
CA GLN A 208 18.32 117.93 -15.81
C GLN A 208 19.47 118.73 -16.44
N ALA A 209 20.27 118.13 -17.33
CA ALA A 209 21.32 118.84 -18.06
C ALA A 209 20.74 119.83 -19.08
N GLU A 210 19.66 119.48 -19.77
CA GLU A 210 18.90 120.37 -20.67
C GLU A 210 18.25 121.51 -19.88
N ALA A 211 17.67 121.24 -18.71
CA ALA A 211 17.15 122.28 -17.82
C ALA A 211 18.26 123.22 -17.31
N ALA A 212 19.40 122.69 -16.87
CA ALA A 212 20.55 123.51 -16.46
C ALA A 212 21.12 124.35 -17.62
N ALA A 213 21.11 123.84 -18.85
CA ALA A 213 21.48 124.59 -20.04
C ALA A 213 20.44 125.67 -20.40
N GLN A 214 19.15 125.42 -20.18
CA GLN A 214 18.09 126.42 -20.32
C GLN A 214 18.22 127.51 -19.24
N ASP A 215 18.46 127.16 -17.98
CA ASP A 215 18.69 128.11 -16.89
C ASP A 215 19.96 128.95 -17.13
N ALA A 216 21.04 128.35 -17.64
CA ALA A 216 22.24 129.08 -18.05
C ALA A 216 21.96 130.06 -19.22
N SER A 217 21.15 129.64 -20.19
CA SER A 217 20.71 130.49 -21.31
C SER A 217 19.79 131.63 -20.83
N LEU A 218 18.87 131.36 -19.91
CA LEU A 218 18.01 132.36 -19.26
C LEU A 218 18.83 133.34 -18.41
N ALA A 219 19.84 132.87 -17.68
CA ALA A 219 20.77 133.72 -16.95
C ALA A 219 21.62 134.59 -17.89
N GLN A 220 22.02 134.07 -19.05
CA GLN A 220 22.72 134.84 -20.08
C GLN A 220 21.80 135.90 -20.73
N LEU A 221 20.53 135.56 -20.99
CA LEU A 221 19.50 136.50 -21.46
C LEU A 221 19.18 137.57 -20.41
N ALA A 222 19.11 137.22 -19.13
CA ALA A 222 18.93 138.15 -18.02
C ALA A 222 20.14 139.08 -17.86
N ALA A 223 21.37 138.57 -18.03
CA ALA A 223 22.58 139.39 -18.04
C ALA A 223 22.64 140.33 -19.26
N GLN A 224 22.15 139.90 -20.43
CA GLN A 224 21.99 140.76 -21.60
C GLN A 224 20.93 141.85 -21.36
N LEU A 225 19.78 141.52 -20.77
CA LEU A 225 18.76 142.49 -20.37
C LEU A 225 19.28 143.51 -19.35
N ALA A 226 20.00 143.07 -18.32
CA ALA A 226 20.63 143.95 -17.35
C ALA A 226 21.69 144.87 -18.02
N ALA A 227 22.41 144.37 -19.02
CA ALA A 227 23.34 145.19 -19.81
C ALA A 227 22.62 146.25 -20.67
N THR A 228 21.49 145.93 -21.30
CA THR A 228 20.67 146.95 -21.99
C THR A 228 19.95 147.89 -21.04
N GLU A 229 19.56 147.47 -19.83
CA GLU A 229 19.04 148.38 -18.80
C GLU A 229 20.11 149.38 -18.33
N VAL A 230 21.36 148.93 -18.09
CA VAL A 230 22.50 149.82 -17.82
C VAL A 230 22.75 150.76 -19.00
N GLN A 231 22.71 150.25 -20.24
CA GLN A 231 22.88 151.07 -21.45
C GLN A 231 21.78 152.14 -21.59
N MET A 232 20.53 151.82 -21.22
CA MET A 232 19.43 152.80 -21.15
C MET A 232 19.60 153.82 -20.02
N GLN A 233 20.12 153.40 -18.85
CA GLN A 233 20.42 154.32 -17.74
C GLN A 233 21.56 155.29 -18.09
N ASP A 234 22.58 154.82 -18.83
CA ASP A 234 23.64 155.70 -19.33
C ASP A 234 23.16 156.61 -20.47
N GLN A 235 22.22 156.18 -21.32
CA GLN A 235 21.53 157.10 -22.24
C GLN A 235 20.72 158.18 -21.50
N ALA A 236 20.00 157.83 -20.43
CA ALA A 236 19.27 158.80 -19.62
C ALA A 236 20.20 159.81 -18.92
N ARG A 237 21.38 159.37 -18.45
CA ARG A 237 22.44 160.27 -17.95
C ARG A 237 22.97 161.22 -19.02
N VAL A 238 23.09 160.75 -20.26
CA VAL A 238 23.49 161.59 -21.40
C VAL A 238 22.40 162.64 -21.70
N GLU A 239 21.11 162.27 -21.69
CA GLU A 239 20.01 163.25 -21.84
C GLU A 239 20.02 164.32 -20.73
N ASP A 240 20.15 163.94 -19.46
CA ASP A 240 20.22 164.91 -18.36
C ASP A 240 21.49 165.80 -18.44
N SER A 241 22.61 165.28 -18.93
CA SER A 241 23.82 166.10 -19.15
C SER A 241 23.63 167.14 -20.26
N LEU A 242 23.03 166.76 -21.40
CA LEU A 242 22.70 167.66 -22.51
C LEU A 242 21.67 168.71 -22.09
N ARG A 243 20.75 168.36 -21.18
CA ARG A 243 19.78 169.27 -20.60
C ARG A 243 20.44 170.32 -19.71
N SER A 244 21.43 169.91 -18.90
CA SER A 244 22.22 170.82 -18.06
C SER A 244 23.11 171.78 -18.86
N GLU A 245 23.56 171.39 -20.06
CA GLU A 245 24.32 172.29 -20.95
C GLU A 245 23.41 173.32 -21.66
N LEU A 246 22.14 173.00 -21.88
CA LEU A 246 21.18 173.89 -22.53
C LEU A 246 20.78 175.08 -21.63
N ASP A 247 20.43 174.81 -20.36
CA ASP A 247 20.04 175.86 -19.39
C ASP A 247 21.20 176.82 -19.05
N ALA A 248 22.45 176.36 -19.18
CA ALA A 248 23.65 177.18 -18.96
C ALA A 248 23.94 178.18 -20.09
N ALA A 249 23.39 177.96 -21.29
CA ALA A 249 23.73 178.76 -22.48
C ALA A 249 22.97 180.09 -22.57
N GLU A 250 21.73 180.18 -22.07
CA GLU A 250 20.89 181.38 -22.28
C GLU A 250 21.23 182.56 -21.34
N GLN A 251 21.85 182.33 -20.19
CA GLN A 251 22.13 183.41 -19.22
C GLN A 251 23.46 184.17 -19.47
N ALA A 252 24.30 183.73 -20.41
CA ALA A 252 25.63 184.30 -20.64
C ALA A 252 25.71 185.37 -21.77
N ALA A 253 24.59 185.70 -22.42
CA ALA A 253 24.58 186.48 -23.67
C ALA A 253 24.04 187.93 -23.55
N LEU A 254 23.72 188.42 -22.35
CA LEU A 254 23.22 189.78 -22.15
C LEU A 254 24.02 190.58 -21.10
N ALA A 255 24.62 191.67 -21.60
CA ALA A 255 25.15 192.80 -20.85
C ALA A 255 26.39 192.58 -19.95
N GLU A 256 27.57 192.55 -20.58
CA GLU A 256 28.62 193.48 -20.15
C GLU A 256 28.97 194.45 -21.29
N ARG A 257 28.36 195.64 -21.24
CA ARG A 257 28.56 196.73 -22.21
C ARG A 257 29.53 197.77 -21.63
N ALA A 258 30.53 198.12 -22.44
CA ALA A 258 31.22 199.42 -22.45
C ALA A 258 32.02 199.87 -21.21
N ALA A 259 33.33 199.64 -21.25
CA ALA A 259 34.35 200.69 -21.13
C ALA A 259 35.60 200.23 -21.92
N ALA A 260 35.93 200.75 -23.11
CA ALA A 260 36.22 202.12 -23.51
C ALA A 260 37.65 202.58 -23.15
N GLU A 261 38.51 202.53 -24.18
CA GLU A 261 39.62 203.44 -24.49
C GLU A 261 40.85 203.57 -23.55
N ALA A 262 42.01 203.36 -24.19
CA ALA A 262 43.29 204.05 -23.95
C ALA A 262 44.10 203.73 -22.66
N LEU A 263 45.44 203.68 -22.72
CA LEU A 263 46.38 203.58 -23.85
C LEU A 263 47.75 203.13 -23.31
N ARG A 264 48.45 202.24 -24.04
CA ARG A 264 49.93 202.07 -24.12
C ARG A 264 50.78 201.94 -22.85
N ASP A 265 51.79 201.08 -22.98
CA ASP A 265 53.11 201.17 -22.34
C ASP A 265 53.18 200.98 -20.79
N ARG A 266 54.13 200.21 -20.22
CA ARG A 266 55.21 199.42 -20.83
C ARG A 266 55.76 198.34 -19.89
N LEU A 267 56.51 197.42 -20.50
CA LEU A 267 57.46 196.46 -19.92
C LEU A 267 58.20 196.91 -18.64
N ALA A 268 58.02 196.16 -17.56
CA ALA A 268 59.06 195.63 -16.64
C ALA A 268 58.38 194.53 -15.79
N ASN A 269 58.83 193.27 -15.64
CA ASN A 269 60.16 192.64 -15.58
C ASN A 269 60.89 192.95 -14.26
N VAL A 270 61.51 191.92 -13.63
CA VAL A 270 62.39 192.00 -12.43
C VAL A 270 61.66 192.36 -11.10
N GLU A 271 61.83 191.67 -9.96
CA GLU A 271 62.43 190.35 -9.66
C GLU A 271 61.99 189.85 -8.26
N THR A 272 62.67 188.82 -7.75
CA THR A 272 62.72 188.26 -6.37
C THR A 272 62.39 189.24 -5.21
N GLU A 273 61.77 188.79 -4.10
CA GLU A 273 62.51 188.10 -3.01
C GLU A 273 61.73 187.04 -2.18
N LEU A 274 62.52 186.31 -1.37
CA LEU A 274 62.27 185.27 -0.36
C LEU A 274 60.99 185.42 0.50
N SER A 275 60.36 184.38 1.09
CA SER A 275 60.46 182.89 1.10
C SER A 275 59.18 182.33 1.81
N ALA A 276 58.86 181.05 2.05
CA ALA A 276 59.50 179.71 1.94
C ALA A 276 58.45 178.69 1.37
N GLU A 277 58.48 177.35 1.37
CA GLU A 277 59.23 176.21 1.94
C GLU A 277 58.77 175.67 3.32
N GLU A 278 58.36 174.39 3.49
CA GLU A 278 58.02 173.26 2.57
C GLU A 278 56.48 173.08 2.45
N ARG A 279 55.82 172.29 1.55
CA ARG A 279 56.16 171.57 0.30
C ARG A 279 57.42 170.69 0.30
N ARG A 280 57.34 169.35 0.47
CA ARG A 280 57.24 168.33 -0.64
C ARG A 280 56.49 167.03 -0.24
N ARG A 281 55.97 166.13 -1.11
CA ARG A 281 55.54 166.02 -2.56
C ARG A 281 54.77 164.66 -2.67
N LEU A 282 53.80 164.33 -3.57
CA LEU A 282 53.68 164.41 -5.04
C LEU A 282 54.66 163.50 -5.82
N ALA A 283 54.29 162.81 -6.92
CA ALA A 283 52.98 162.49 -7.53
C ALA A 283 52.98 160.96 -7.89
N ASP A 284 52.47 160.34 -8.96
CA ASP A 284 51.91 160.65 -10.30
C ASP A 284 50.91 159.49 -10.66
N ALA A 285 49.72 159.70 -11.24
CA ALA A 285 49.35 159.92 -12.66
C ALA A 285 49.22 158.63 -13.52
N ALA A 286 48.39 158.66 -14.58
CA ALA A 286 47.80 157.46 -15.22
C ALA A 286 48.27 157.19 -16.67
N ALA A 287 48.11 155.94 -17.17
CA ALA A 287 47.54 155.62 -18.50
C ALA A 287 47.49 154.12 -18.87
N ALA A 288 46.34 153.69 -19.43
CA ALA A 288 46.13 152.75 -20.56
C ALA A 288 46.59 151.26 -20.51
N GLU A 289 45.99 150.49 -21.42
CA GLU A 289 46.04 149.02 -21.52
C GLU A 289 47.28 148.46 -22.26
N ALA A 290 47.94 147.44 -21.68
CA ALA A 290 48.64 146.36 -22.41
C ALA A 290 48.99 145.19 -21.46
N LEU A 291 49.13 143.97 -22.00
CA LEU A 291 49.60 142.73 -21.31
C LEU A 291 48.91 142.41 -19.96
N ARG A 292 47.85 141.59 -19.89
CA ARG A 292 47.52 140.38 -20.70
C ARG A 292 48.55 139.24 -20.59
N ALA A 293 49.31 139.18 -19.49
CA ALA A 293 50.37 138.18 -19.25
C ALA A 293 50.41 137.62 -17.80
N ARG A 294 49.27 137.55 -17.10
CA ARG A 294 49.15 136.97 -15.74
C ARG A 294 47.89 136.10 -15.53
N LEU A 295 47.51 135.35 -16.56
CA LEU A 295 46.86 134.06 -16.41
C LEU A 295 47.80 133.03 -17.04
N GLU A 296 48.17 131.98 -16.31
CA GLU A 296 48.61 130.67 -16.87
C GLU A 296 48.89 129.62 -15.77
N ASN A 297 49.58 129.99 -14.68
CA ASN A 297 50.11 129.02 -13.70
C ASN A 297 49.34 129.00 -12.36
N ALA A 298 48.08 128.55 -12.37
CA ALA A 298 47.34 128.19 -11.14
C ALA A 298 46.24 127.13 -11.39
N ASP A 299 45.26 127.42 -12.25
CA ASP A 299 44.05 126.58 -12.39
C ASP A 299 44.27 125.29 -13.21
N ALA A 300 45.36 125.23 -13.99
CA ALA A 300 45.72 124.06 -14.80
C ALA A 300 46.18 122.85 -13.95
N GLU A 301 46.80 123.07 -12.78
CA GLU A 301 47.24 121.98 -11.90
C GLU A 301 46.04 121.35 -11.16
N LEU A 302 45.08 122.15 -10.72
CA LEU A 302 43.88 121.63 -10.04
C LEU A 302 42.96 120.87 -11.01
N THR A 303 42.71 121.39 -12.22
CA THR A 303 41.87 120.70 -13.22
C THR A 303 42.52 119.44 -13.78
N SER A 304 43.84 119.40 -13.96
CA SER A 304 44.54 118.18 -14.34
C SER A 304 44.61 117.15 -13.20
N MET A 305 44.72 117.59 -11.93
CA MET A 305 44.60 116.69 -10.78
C MET A 305 43.20 116.11 -10.62
N THR A 306 42.11 116.88 -10.78
CA THR A 306 40.75 116.32 -10.67
C THR A 306 40.46 115.33 -11.78
N LEU A 307 40.76 115.67 -13.04
CA LEU A 307 40.58 114.75 -14.17
C LEU A 307 41.44 113.48 -14.04
N ALA A 308 42.65 113.59 -13.50
CA ALA A 308 43.48 112.42 -13.21
C ALA A 308 42.91 111.55 -12.07
N LEU A 309 42.33 112.16 -11.04
CA LEU A 309 41.72 111.46 -9.90
C LEU A 309 40.40 110.78 -10.30
N GLU A 310 39.58 111.43 -11.14
CA GLU A 310 38.35 110.86 -11.70
C GLU A 310 38.67 109.74 -12.70
N ALA A 311 39.68 109.89 -13.56
CA ALA A 311 40.17 108.81 -14.41
C ALA A 311 40.79 107.65 -13.60
N GLN A 312 41.33 107.89 -12.40
CA GLN A 312 41.73 106.82 -11.47
C GLN A 312 40.52 106.17 -10.81
N ARG A 313 39.50 106.93 -10.39
CA ARG A 313 38.26 106.37 -9.82
C ARG A 313 37.51 105.50 -10.83
N LEU A 314 37.31 105.96 -12.06
CA LEU A 314 36.69 105.19 -13.13
C LEU A 314 37.42 103.86 -13.36
N ARG A 315 38.77 103.88 -13.45
CA ARG A 315 39.56 102.64 -13.56
C ARG A 315 39.50 101.75 -12.32
N ALA A 316 39.40 102.34 -11.12
CA ALA A 316 39.22 101.57 -9.88
C ALA A 316 37.84 100.90 -9.82
N GLU A 317 36.79 101.61 -10.21
CA GLU A 317 35.41 101.10 -10.27
C GLU A 317 35.25 100.06 -11.39
N GLU A 318 35.88 100.26 -12.56
CA GLU A 318 35.95 99.31 -13.66
C GLU A 318 36.71 98.03 -13.27
N THR A 319 37.86 98.14 -12.59
CA THR A 319 38.60 96.97 -12.08
C THR A 319 37.89 96.26 -10.92
N LEU A 320 37.18 96.98 -10.05
CA LEU A 320 36.31 96.38 -9.02
C LEU A 320 35.11 95.65 -9.64
N THR A 321 34.53 96.19 -10.71
CA THR A 321 33.44 95.57 -11.46
C THR A 321 33.91 94.29 -12.16
N LEU A 322 35.09 94.34 -12.81
CA LEU A 322 35.73 93.14 -13.39
C LEU A 322 36.08 92.10 -12.31
N LEU A 323 36.55 92.51 -11.13
CA LEU A 323 36.85 91.60 -10.02
C LEU A 323 35.56 90.99 -9.42
N ALA A 324 34.46 91.74 -9.38
CA ALA A 324 33.16 91.25 -8.95
C ALA A 324 32.60 90.24 -9.95
N ALA A 325 32.65 90.53 -11.26
CA ALA A 325 32.26 89.60 -12.32
C ALA A 325 33.11 88.33 -12.32
N ALA A 326 34.44 88.45 -12.13
CA ALA A 326 35.33 87.29 -12.02
C ALA A 326 35.02 86.42 -10.78
N ARG A 327 34.67 87.04 -9.63
CA ARG A 327 34.24 86.31 -8.43
C ARG A 327 32.86 85.66 -8.60
N ALA A 328 31.93 86.30 -9.29
CA ALA A 328 30.64 85.71 -9.61
C ALA A 328 30.80 84.47 -10.51
N GLY A 329 31.58 84.57 -11.59
CA GLY A 329 31.88 83.43 -12.46
C GLY A 329 32.69 82.33 -11.78
N GLN A 330 33.57 82.66 -10.81
CA GLN A 330 34.23 81.66 -9.97
C GLN A 330 33.21 80.93 -9.08
N ALA A 331 32.29 81.65 -8.43
CA ALA A 331 31.27 81.06 -7.57
C ALA A 331 30.27 80.19 -8.37
N GLU A 332 29.89 80.59 -9.59
CA GLU A 332 29.11 79.75 -10.51
C GLU A 332 29.87 78.47 -10.90
N ALA A 333 31.18 78.57 -11.18
CA ALA A 333 32.00 77.41 -11.53
C ALA A 333 32.20 76.45 -10.34
N GLU A 334 32.35 76.98 -9.12
CA GLU A 334 32.43 76.18 -7.88
C GLU A 334 31.09 75.49 -7.58
N ALA A 335 29.96 76.20 -7.69
CA ALA A 335 28.63 75.62 -7.52
C ALA A 335 28.28 74.57 -8.60
N ALA A 336 28.69 74.79 -9.84
CA ALA A 336 28.53 73.81 -10.92
C ALA A 336 29.37 72.55 -10.68
N LEU A 337 30.58 72.69 -10.09
CA LEU A 337 31.43 71.56 -9.73
C LEU A 337 30.84 70.76 -8.56
N GLU A 338 30.32 71.41 -7.52
CA GLU A 338 29.60 70.73 -6.43
C GLU A 338 28.36 69.99 -6.93
N ALA A 339 27.58 70.61 -7.83
CA ALA A 339 26.44 69.96 -8.46
C ALA A 339 26.86 68.70 -9.25
N GLU A 340 27.91 68.77 -10.08
CA GLU A 340 28.40 67.62 -10.84
C GLU A 340 28.96 66.51 -9.94
N MET A 341 29.62 66.87 -8.83
CA MET A 341 30.06 65.88 -7.83
C MET A 341 28.87 65.20 -7.15
N SER A 342 27.84 65.95 -6.74
CA SER A 342 26.65 65.39 -6.09
C SER A 342 25.90 64.41 -7.01
N GLU A 343 25.83 64.69 -8.32
CA GLU A 343 25.20 63.78 -9.28
C GLU A 343 26.07 62.54 -9.55
N ARG A 344 27.41 62.67 -9.55
CA ARG A 344 28.32 61.51 -9.60
C ARG A 344 28.18 60.62 -8.35
N GLU A 345 28.01 61.19 -7.16
CA GLU A 345 27.72 60.44 -5.93
C GLU A 345 26.35 59.74 -6.02
N ARG A 346 25.32 60.43 -6.54
CA ARG A 346 23.98 59.88 -6.76
C ARG A 346 24.00 58.71 -7.74
N LEU A 347 24.73 58.83 -8.84
CA LEU A 347 24.94 57.78 -9.84
C LEU A 347 25.77 56.61 -9.27
N ALA A 348 26.76 56.87 -8.42
CA ALA A 348 27.52 55.83 -7.73
C ALA A 348 26.65 55.03 -6.75
N ALA A 349 25.76 55.70 -6.01
CA ALA A 349 24.79 55.05 -5.12
C ALA A 349 23.78 54.20 -5.90
N LEU A 350 23.20 54.73 -6.98
CA LEU A 350 22.31 53.98 -7.87
C LEU A 350 23.00 52.74 -8.47
N ARG A 351 24.26 52.89 -8.90
CA ARG A 351 25.07 51.78 -9.40
C ARG A 351 25.32 50.72 -8.33
N ALA A 352 25.67 51.11 -7.11
CA ALA A 352 25.88 50.16 -6.01
C ALA A 352 24.61 49.37 -5.66
N MET A 353 23.44 50.03 -5.66
CA MET A 353 22.14 49.36 -5.48
C MET A 353 21.82 48.39 -6.62
N ALA A 354 22.17 48.75 -7.87
CA ALA A 354 21.99 47.86 -9.03
C ALA A 354 22.94 46.65 -8.98
N GLU A 355 24.21 46.83 -8.61
CA GLU A 355 25.19 45.76 -8.46
C GLU A 355 24.83 44.81 -7.29
N GLN A 356 24.32 45.33 -6.17
CA GLN A 356 23.75 44.51 -5.09
C GLN A 356 22.53 43.72 -5.58
N SER A 357 21.57 44.37 -6.25
CA SER A 357 20.36 43.73 -6.77
C SER A 357 20.65 42.64 -7.80
N LEU A 358 21.76 42.77 -8.56
CA LEU A 358 22.25 41.75 -9.46
C LEU A 358 22.85 40.57 -8.68
N SER A 359 23.72 40.84 -7.69
CA SER A 359 24.34 39.81 -6.85
C SER A 359 23.30 39.00 -6.05
N GLU A 360 22.20 39.61 -5.61
CA GLU A 360 21.11 38.91 -4.94
C GLU A 360 20.34 37.99 -5.91
N ARG A 361 20.08 38.46 -7.14
CA ARG A 361 19.45 37.65 -8.20
C ARG A 361 20.34 36.49 -8.65
N ASP A 362 21.64 36.70 -8.78
CA ASP A 362 22.59 35.64 -9.12
C ASP A 362 22.67 34.58 -8.01
N ALA A 363 22.72 35.01 -6.75
CA ALA A 363 22.68 34.10 -5.60
C ALA A 363 21.37 33.28 -5.54
N GLN A 364 20.23 33.92 -5.83
CA GLN A 364 18.92 33.27 -5.91
C GLN A 364 18.87 32.25 -7.05
N SER A 365 19.29 32.63 -8.25
CA SER A 365 19.38 31.75 -9.43
C SER A 365 20.25 30.52 -9.16
N LEU A 366 21.40 30.70 -8.51
CA LEU A 366 22.32 29.61 -8.18
C LEU A 366 21.76 28.71 -7.05
N ALA A 367 20.95 29.25 -6.13
CA ALA A 367 20.22 28.46 -5.14
C ALA A 367 19.09 27.63 -5.78
N ASP A 368 18.35 28.19 -6.73
CA ASP A 368 17.27 27.48 -7.42
C ASP A 368 17.79 26.47 -8.45
N GLN A 369 18.96 26.69 -9.07
CA GLN A 369 19.68 25.66 -9.83
C GLN A 369 20.01 24.45 -8.95
N ARG A 370 20.55 24.66 -7.74
CA ARG A 370 20.80 23.56 -6.77
C ARG A 370 19.52 22.84 -6.36
N ARG A 371 18.40 23.55 -6.21
CA ARG A 371 17.08 22.92 -5.97
C ARG A 371 16.66 22.04 -7.12
N LEU A 372 16.76 22.50 -8.36
CA LEU A 372 16.45 21.71 -9.56
C LEU A 372 17.35 20.48 -9.67
N GLU A 373 18.63 20.59 -9.32
CA GLU A 373 19.58 19.48 -9.29
C GLU A 373 19.18 18.41 -8.26
N VAL A 374 18.81 18.81 -7.04
CA VAL A 374 18.27 17.91 -6.00
C VAL A 374 16.93 17.31 -6.41
N LEU A 375 16.01 18.09 -7.03
CA LEU A 375 14.73 17.58 -7.53
C LEU A 375 14.95 16.52 -8.62
N ASN A 376 15.89 16.75 -9.53
CA ASN A 376 16.23 15.78 -10.58
C ASN A 376 16.83 14.49 -10.00
N GLN A 377 17.65 14.58 -8.95
CA GLN A 377 18.14 13.41 -8.21
C GLN A 377 16.99 12.65 -7.53
N GLN A 378 16.04 13.35 -6.90
CA GLN A 378 14.85 12.73 -6.30
C GLN A 378 13.94 12.07 -7.35
N VAL A 379 13.71 12.72 -8.49
CA VAL A 379 12.93 12.15 -9.62
C VAL A 379 13.64 10.93 -10.23
N ALA A 380 14.98 10.92 -10.29
CA ALA A 380 15.75 9.75 -10.72
C ALA A 380 15.62 8.58 -9.72
N ALA A 381 15.71 8.86 -8.42
CA ALA A 381 15.51 7.86 -7.37
C ALA A 381 14.09 7.27 -7.38
N LEU A 382 13.06 8.11 -7.49
CA LEU A 382 11.66 7.69 -7.62
C LEU A 382 11.43 6.84 -8.87
N ARG A 383 12.04 7.19 -10.01
CA ARG A 383 11.99 6.35 -11.23
C ARG A 383 12.66 4.99 -11.02
N GLY A 384 13.77 4.94 -10.29
CA GLY A 384 14.43 3.68 -9.91
C GLY A 384 13.56 2.81 -8.99
N GLN A 385 12.89 3.42 -8.00
CA GLN A 385 11.93 2.72 -7.14
C GLN A 385 10.73 2.18 -7.93
N VAL A 386 10.15 2.98 -8.83
CA VAL A 386 9.04 2.53 -9.71
C VAL A 386 9.48 1.39 -10.63
N GLY A 387 10.70 1.45 -11.19
CA GLY A 387 11.27 0.33 -11.97
C GLY A 387 11.40 -0.94 -11.13
N SER A 388 12.01 -0.85 -9.95
CA SER A 388 12.13 -1.99 -9.02
C SER A 388 10.78 -2.58 -8.61
N LEU A 389 9.73 -1.76 -8.45
CA LEU A 389 8.37 -2.23 -8.17
C LEU A 389 7.71 -2.88 -9.40
N GLN A 390 7.99 -2.40 -10.61
CA GLN A 390 7.53 -3.01 -11.86
C GLN A 390 8.19 -4.37 -12.11
N ASP A 391 9.50 -4.47 -11.88
CA ASP A 391 10.25 -5.74 -11.98
C ASP A 391 9.70 -6.75 -10.97
N LEU A 392 9.53 -6.36 -9.70
CA LEU A 392 9.01 -7.23 -8.63
C LEU A 392 7.56 -7.66 -8.90
N LEU A 393 6.71 -6.77 -9.45
CA LEU A 393 5.36 -7.12 -9.90
C LEU A 393 5.38 -8.11 -11.09
N GLY A 394 6.34 -7.98 -12.01
CA GLY A 394 6.57 -8.94 -13.09
C GLY A 394 6.98 -10.32 -12.56
N ASP A 395 7.90 -10.34 -11.59
CA ASP A 395 8.39 -11.54 -10.92
C ASP A 395 7.26 -12.27 -10.15
N VAL A 396 6.35 -11.53 -9.50
CA VAL A 396 5.16 -12.08 -8.85
C VAL A 396 4.19 -12.68 -9.86
N ARG A 397 3.88 -11.97 -10.96
CA ARG A 397 3.01 -12.48 -12.03
C ARG A 397 3.56 -13.75 -12.69
N ALA A 398 4.85 -13.78 -13.01
CA ALA A 398 5.48 -14.97 -13.59
C ALA A 398 5.40 -16.20 -12.66
N ARG A 399 5.42 -15.99 -11.33
CA ARG A 399 5.21 -17.06 -10.34
C ARG A 399 3.74 -17.43 -10.20
N GLU A 400 2.82 -16.49 -10.36
CA GLU A 400 1.37 -16.71 -10.41
C GLU A 400 0.97 -17.55 -11.63
N ASP A 401 1.42 -17.16 -12.83
CA ASP A 401 1.22 -17.92 -14.09
C ASP A 401 1.78 -19.36 -14.00
N ALA A 402 2.98 -19.51 -13.43
CA ALA A 402 3.59 -20.82 -13.20
C ALA A 402 2.80 -21.66 -12.17
N SER A 403 2.30 -21.04 -11.10
CA SER A 403 1.49 -21.71 -10.09
C SER A 403 0.13 -22.14 -10.65
N GLN A 404 -0.50 -21.29 -11.47
CA GLN A 404 -1.75 -21.58 -12.17
C GLN A 404 -1.57 -22.77 -13.13
N THR A 405 -0.50 -22.76 -13.94
CA THR A 405 -0.13 -23.88 -14.81
C THR A 405 0.08 -25.18 -14.03
N GLN A 406 0.70 -25.11 -12.84
CA GLN A 406 0.88 -26.28 -11.97
C GLN A 406 -0.45 -26.77 -11.37
N ILE A 407 -1.36 -25.87 -10.99
CA ILE A 407 -2.71 -26.21 -10.49
C ILE A 407 -3.53 -26.88 -11.61
N GLU A 408 -3.43 -26.40 -12.84
CA GLU A 408 -4.10 -27.02 -14.00
C GLU A 408 -3.56 -28.43 -14.31
N SER A 409 -2.24 -28.64 -14.22
CA SER A 409 -1.63 -29.98 -14.32
C SER A 409 -2.13 -30.90 -13.20
N LEU A 410 -2.04 -30.47 -11.94
CA LEU A 410 -2.49 -31.24 -10.78
C LEU A 410 -4.00 -31.56 -10.85
N GLY A 411 -4.81 -30.64 -11.40
CA GLY A 411 -6.22 -30.86 -11.68
C GLY A 411 -6.45 -31.90 -12.77
N ALA A 412 -5.67 -31.89 -13.84
CA ALA A 412 -5.73 -32.93 -14.88
C ALA A 412 -5.31 -34.30 -14.35
N ASP A 413 -4.20 -34.37 -13.60
CA ASP A 413 -3.69 -35.60 -12.98
C ASP A 413 -4.68 -36.19 -11.97
N LEU A 414 -5.28 -35.33 -11.12
CA LEU A 414 -6.31 -35.75 -10.17
C LEU A 414 -7.57 -36.26 -10.88
N ASN A 415 -8.02 -35.60 -11.96
CA ASN A 415 -9.15 -36.07 -12.75
C ASN A 415 -8.87 -37.41 -13.44
N MET A 416 -7.64 -37.65 -13.91
CA MET A 416 -7.23 -38.97 -14.43
C MET A 416 -7.21 -40.04 -13.34
N ALA A 417 -6.66 -39.75 -12.16
CA ALA A 417 -6.63 -40.68 -11.03
C ALA A 417 -8.04 -41.03 -10.53
N LEU A 418 -8.94 -40.04 -10.42
CA LEU A 418 -10.35 -40.25 -10.07
C LEU A 418 -11.09 -41.07 -11.14
N ALA A 419 -10.80 -40.85 -12.42
CA ALA A 419 -11.37 -41.65 -13.50
C ALA A 419 -10.88 -43.12 -13.46
N GLN A 420 -9.59 -43.35 -13.19
CA GLN A 420 -9.03 -44.69 -13.01
C GLN A 420 -9.68 -45.41 -11.80
N LEU A 421 -9.74 -44.75 -10.64
CA LEU A 421 -10.39 -45.31 -9.44
C LEU A 421 -11.88 -45.62 -9.67
N ALA A 422 -12.60 -44.76 -10.40
CA ALA A 422 -14.00 -44.99 -10.75
C ALA A 422 -14.18 -46.17 -11.73
N VAL A 423 -13.21 -46.44 -12.61
CA VAL A 423 -13.21 -47.64 -13.46
C VAL A 423 -12.92 -48.88 -12.61
N GLU A 424 -11.96 -48.82 -11.70
CA GLU A 424 -11.62 -49.96 -10.84
C GLU A 424 -12.76 -50.35 -9.88
N GLN A 425 -13.39 -49.37 -9.22
CA GLN A 425 -14.55 -49.61 -8.36
C GLN A 425 -15.73 -50.21 -9.14
N ARG A 426 -15.97 -49.77 -10.39
CA ARG A 426 -16.99 -50.38 -11.27
C ARG A 426 -16.63 -51.82 -11.64
N ALA A 427 -15.36 -52.12 -11.90
CA ALA A 427 -14.92 -53.49 -12.19
C ALA A 427 -15.11 -54.42 -10.98
N ARG A 428 -14.73 -53.98 -9.76
CA ARG A 428 -14.97 -54.73 -8.51
C ARG A 428 -16.47 -54.98 -8.28
N ALA A 429 -17.30 -53.94 -8.36
CA ALA A 429 -18.75 -54.07 -8.18
C ALA A 429 -19.42 -54.97 -9.24
N ALA A 430 -18.94 -54.95 -10.49
CA ALA A 430 -19.42 -55.85 -11.54
C ALA A 430 -19.12 -57.32 -11.21
N LEU A 431 -17.90 -57.63 -10.75
CA LEU A 431 -17.51 -58.98 -10.33
C LEU A 431 -18.36 -59.48 -9.15
N GLU A 432 -18.56 -58.65 -8.11
CA GLU A 432 -19.44 -58.98 -6.97
C GLU A 432 -20.88 -59.27 -7.42
N SER A 433 -21.43 -58.48 -8.36
CA SER A 433 -22.78 -58.70 -8.89
C SER A 433 -22.90 -59.98 -9.69
N ALA A 434 -21.89 -60.32 -10.51
CA ALA A 434 -21.87 -61.51 -11.35
C ALA A 434 -21.85 -62.80 -10.53
N GLU A 435 -21.09 -62.83 -9.42
CA GLU A 435 -21.03 -64.00 -8.56
C GLU A 435 -22.30 -64.16 -7.72
N ARG A 436 -22.92 -63.06 -7.25
CA ARG A 436 -24.24 -63.14 -6.58
C ARG A 436 -25.32 -63.68 -7.51
N GLU A 437 -25.42 -63.19 -8.75
CA GLU A 437 -26.36 -63.76 -9.71
C GLU A 437 -26.07 -65.25 -10.01
N ARG A 438 -24.78 -65.66 -10.00
CA ARG A 438 -24.37 -67.06 -10.22
C ARG A 438 -24.86 -67.94 -9.06
N LEU A 439 -24.68 -67.51 -7.82
CA LEU A 439 -25.18 -68.17 -6.62
C LEU A 439 -26.72 -68.26 -6.61
N GLU A 440 -27.44 -67.17 -6.94
CA GLU A 440 -28.91 -67.15 -7.01
C GLU A 440 -29.46 -68.08 -8.09
N ARG A 441 -28.80 -68.16 -9.27
CA ARG A 441 -29.13 -69.12 -10.32
C ARG A 441 -28.95 -70.57 -9.86
N PHE A 442 -27.84 -70.90 -9.22
CA PHE A 442 -27.58 -72.25 -8.70
C PHE A 442 -28.54 -72.63 -7.57
N GLN A 443 -28.87 -71.72 -6.64
CA GLN A 443 -29.90 -71.95 -5.63
C GLN A 443 -31.25 -72.24 -6.30
N SER A 444 -31.65 -71.45 -7.30
CA SER A 444 -32.91 -71.65 -8.03
C SER A 444 -33.00 -73.01 -8.72
N GLU A 445 -31.90 -73.47 -9.36
CA GLU A 445 -31.84 -74.78 -10.01
C GLU A 445 -31.80 -75.95 -8.99
N PHE A 446 -31.13 -75.75 -7.85
CA PHE A 446 -31.08 -76.67 -6.71
C PHE A 446 -32.47 -76.88 -6.09
N PHE A 447 -33.13 -75.79 -5.67
CA PHE A 447 -34.46 -75.85 -5.05
C PHE A 447 -35.55 -76.24 -6.04
N GLY A 448 -35.37 -75.99 -7.34
CA GLY A 448 -36.24 -76.51 -8.39
C GLY A 448 -36.26 -78.04 -8.44
N ARG A 449 -35.10 -78.67 -8.63
CA ARG A 449 -34.99 -80.15 -8.68
C ARG A 449 -35.32 -80.82 -7.35
N LEU A 450 -34.92 -80.23 -6.22
CA LEU A 450 -35.21 -80.80 -4.92
C LEU A 450 -36.70 -80.66 -4.54
N ARG A 451 -37.42 -79.66 -5.09
CA ARG A 451 -38.89 -79.61 -5.02
C ARG A 451 -39.53 -80.73 -5.84
N GLU A 452 -39.12 -80.92 -7.09
CA GLU A 452 -39.64 -81.96 -8.01
C GLU A 452 -39.56 -83.38 -7.42
N VAL A 453 -38.54 -83.69 -6.62
CA VAL A 453 -38.34 -85.01 -5.98
C VAL A 453 -39.06 -85.15 -4.62
N LEU A 454 -39.44 -84.05 -3.99
CA LEU A 454 -40.15 -84.03 -2.69
C LEU A 454 -41.66 -83.74 -2.81
N GLU A 455 -42.12 -83.32 -3.99
CA GLU A 455 -43.54 -83.07 -4.28
C GLU A 455 -44.38 -84.35 -4.11
N GLY A 456 -45.52 -84.24 -3.40
CA GLY A 456 -46.41 -85.38 -3.11
C GLY A 456 -46.12 -86.13 -1.80
N ARG A 457 -45.30 -85.58 -0.90
CA ARG A 457 -45.14 -86.06 0.50
C ARG A 457 -45.86 -85.12 1.45
N GLU A 458 -46.65 -85.62 2.39
CA GLU A 458 -47.45 -84.79 3.30
C GLU A 458 -46.63 -84.30 4.52
N GLU A 459 -45.45 -84.88 4.76
CA GLU A 459 -44.66 -84.69 5.99
C GLU A 459 -43.53 -83.65 5.88
N ILE A 460 -43.39 -82.97 4.73
CA ILE A 460 -42.31 -81.99 4.45
C ILE A 460 -42.90 -80.71 3.86
N GLU A 461 -42.72 -79.57 4.54
CA GLU A 461 -43.18 -78.26 4.05
C GLU A 461 -42.02 -77.49 3.41
N ILE A 462 -42.23 -76.95 2.20
CA ILE A 462 -41.19 -76.21 1.45
C ILE A 462 -41.46 -74.71 1.54
N VAL A 463 -40.74 -74.02 2.43
CA VAL A 463 -40.95 -72.59 2.72
C VAL A 463 -39.81 -71.78 2.11
N GLY A 464 -40.01 -71.30 0.88
CA GLY A 464 -39.02 -70.52 0.14
C GLY A 464 -37.81 -71.37 -0.25
N ASP A 465 -36.69 -71.13 0.43
CA ASP A 465 -35.39 -71.80 0.23
C ASP A 465 -35.02 -72.73 1.40
N ARG A 466 -36.04 -73.27 2.09
CA ARG A 466 -35.89 -74.06 3.33
C ARG A 466 -36.86 -75.23 3.34
N PHE A 467 -36.36 -76.42 3.71
CA PHE A 467 -37.17 -77.63 3.89
C PHE A 467 -37.48 -77.82 5.36
N VAL A 468 -38.76 -77.74 5.72
CA VAL A 468 -39.23 -77.76 7.10
C VAL A 468 -39.79 -79.15 7.43
N PHE A 469 -39.22 -79.77 8.45
CA PHE A 469 -39.60 -81.09 8.96
C PHE A 469 -40.19 -80.94 10.36
N SER A 470 -41.39 -81.48 10.60
CA SER A 470 -41.97 -81.53 11.96
C SER A 470 -41.07 -82.34 12.88
N SER A 471 -40.72 -81.79 14.05
CA SER A 471 -39.88 -82.51 15.01
C SER A 471 -40.54 -83.76 15.57
N GLU A 472 -41.86 -83.91 15.47
CA GLU A 472 -42.59 -85.09 15.97
C GLU A 472 -42.45 -86.31 15.04
N VAL A 473 -42.03 -86.07 13.79
CA VAL A 473 -41.72 -87.14 12.82
C VAL A 473 -40.24 -87.52 12.90
N LEU A 474 -39.37 -86.56 13.25
CA LEU A 474 -37.93 -86.77 13.40
C LEU A 474 -37.52 -87.31 14.78
N PHE A 475 -38.15 -86.87 15.87
CA PHE A 475 -37.75 -87.13 17.26
C PHE A 475 -38.95 -87.47 18.14
N GLU A 476 -38.70 -88.21 19.22
CA GLU A 476 -39.69 -88.34 20.31
C GLU A 476 -39.85 -87.01 21.08
N LEU A 477 -40.99 -86.86 21.78
CA LEU A 477 -41.34 -85.62 22.47
C LEU A 477 -40.36 -85.32 23.62
N GLY A 478 -39.64 -84.20 23.52
CA GLY A 478 -38.61 -83.79 24.48
C GLY A 478 -37.23 -84.43 24.25
N SER A 479 -37.12 -85.47 23.42
CA SER A 479 -35.85 -86.13 23.08
C SER A 479 -35.09 -85.39 21.98
N ALA A 480 -33.77 -85.58 21.93
CA ALA A 480 -32.90 -85.21 20.80
C ALA A 480 -32.41 -86.43 19.99
N GLU A 481 -32.86 -87.65 20.32
CA GLU A 481 -32.56 -88.87 19.58
C GLU A 481 -33.52 -89.03 18.38
N LEU A 482 -32.97 -89.37 17.20
CA LEU A 482 -33.76 -89.52 15.98
C LEU A 482 -34.54 -90.83 15.98
N ALA A 483 -35.86 -90.72 15.88
CA ALA A 483 -36.76 -91.86 15.74
C ALA A 483 -36.49 -92.61 14.41
N PRO A 484 -36.75 -93.93 14.30
CA PRO A 484 -36.49 -94.69 13.08
C PRO A 484 -37.18 -94.15 11.82
N ALA A 485 -38.36 -93.52 11.96
CA ALA A 485 -39.03 -92.81 10.87
C ALA A 485 -38.24 -91.57 10.41
N GLY A 486 -37.74 -90.77 11.35
CA GLY A 486 -36.88 -89.62 11.08
C GLY A 486 -35.56 -90.00 10.42
N GLN A 487 -34.93 -91.08 10.89
CA GLN A 487 -33.74 -91.65 10.26
C GLN A 487 -33.99 -91.99 8.78
N ALA A 488 -35.11 -92.64 8.47
CA ALA A 488 -35.49 -92.93 7.08
C ALA A 488 -35.76 -91.66 6.26
N GLN A 489 -36.33 -90.61 6.83
CA GLN A 489 -36.53 -89.33 6.14
C GLN A 489 -35.20 -88.63 5.82
N ILE A 490 -34.30 -88.48 6.80
CA ILE A 490 -32.98 -87.85 6.60
C ILE A 490 -32.12 -88.65 5.61
N ALA A 491 -32.21 -89.99 5.61
CA ALA A 491 -31.54 -90.85 4.62
C ALA A 491 -31.98 -90.56 3.17
N ASN A 492 -33.29 -90.35 2.94
CA ASN A 492 -33.78 -89.96 1.63
C ASN A 492 -33.24 -88.58 1.19
N VAL A 493 -33.19 -87.61 2.12
CA VAL A 493 -32.64 -86.27 1.85
C VAL A 493 -31.15 -86.33 1.49
N VAL A 494 -30.34 -87.09 2.24
CA VAL A 494 -28.89 -87.26 1.96
C VAL A 494 -28.62 -87.84 0.58
N ASN A 495 -29.43 -88.79 0.12
CA ASN A 495 -29.26 -89.37 -1.21
C ASN A 495 -29.49 -88.33 -2.32
N ILE A 496 -30.55 -87.51 -2.20
CA ILE A 496 -30.81 -86.45 -3.19
C ILE A 496 -29.75 -85.35 -3.11
N LEU A 497 -29.26 -85.01 -1.90
CA LEU A 497 -28.17 -84.05 -1.73
C LEU A 497 -26.88 -84.49 -2.43
N ARG A 498 -26.57 -85.81 -2.46
CA ARG A 498 -25.43 -86.36 -3.23
C ARG A 498 -25.61 -86.19 -4.74
N ASP A 499 -26.76 -86.60 -5.28
CA ASP A 499 -27.06 -86.50 -6.72
C ASP A 499 -26.98 -85.07 -7.29
N VAL A 500 -27.10 -84.07 -6.40
CA VAL A 500 -26.99 -82.64 -6.72
C VAL A 500 -25.62 -82.06 -6.34
N SER A 501 -24.95 -82.52 -5.27
CA SER A 501 -23.63 -82.00 -4.86
C SER A 501 -22.57 -82.17 -5.95
N ASP A 502 -22.61 -83.29 -6.66
CA ASP A 502 -21.68 -83.61 -7.76
C ASP A 502 -21.83 -82.66 -8.97
N ARG A 503 -22.85 -81.80 -8.96
CA ARG A 503 -23.14 -80.80 -10.02
C ARG A 503 -22.87 -79.37 -9.59
N ILE A 504 -22.54 -79.13 -8.31
CA ILE A 504 -22.17 -77.81 -7.81
C ILE A 504 -20.66 -77.62 -8.08
N PRO A 505 -20.24 -76.60 -8.84
CA PRO A 505 -18.83 -76.37 -9.15
C PRO A 505 -17.98 -76.23 -7.86
N PRO A 506 -16.75 -76.76 -7.84
CA PRO A 506 -15.92 -76.82 -6.62
C PRO A 506 -15.48 -75.43 -6.14
N GLU A 507 -15.60 -74.39 -6.98
CA GLU A 507 -15.32 -73.00 -6.60
C GLU A 507 -16.41 -72.40 -5.69
N ILE A 508 -17.59 -73.04 -5.59
CA ILE A 508 -18.69 -72.56 -4.75
C ILE A 508 -18.58 -73.16 -3.34
N ASP A 509 -18.36 -72.30 -2.35
CA ASP A 509 -18.14 -72.67 -0.95
C ASP A 509 -19.47 -72.85 -0.19
N TRP A 510 -20.36 -73.69 -0.73
CA TRP A 510 -21.66 -73.98 -0.14
C TRP A 510 -21.58 -74.89 1.09
N ILE A 511 -22.51 -74.72 2.01
CA ILE A 511 -22.81 -75.64 3.12
C ILE A 511 -24.32 -75.81 3.26
N LEU A 512 -24.75 -76.96 3.78
CA LEU A 512 -26.11 -77.17 4.25
C LEU A 512 -26.17 -76.88 5.75
N ARG A 513 -26.95 -75.86 6.13
CA ARG A 513 -27.22 -75.55 7.53
C ARG A 513 -28.51 -76.23 8.00
N VAL A 514 -28.40 -76.89 9.14
CA VAL A 514 -29.48 -77.60 9.84
C VAL A 514 -29.93 -76.71 11.00
N ASP A 515 -31.06 -76.03 10.81
CA ASP A 515 -31.61 -75.06 11.75
C ASP A 515 -32.65 -75.75 12.67
N GLY A 516 -32.36 -75.84 13.97
CA GLY A 516 -33.23 -76.47 14.97
C GLY A 516 -34.08 -75.46 15.74
N HIS A 517 -35.34 -75.81 16.01
CA HIS A 517 -36.30 -74.94 16.69
C HIS A 517 -37.17 -75.68 17.73
N THR A 518 -37.65 -74.94 18.71
CA THR A 518 -38.63 -75.40 19.71
C THR A 518 -39.92 -74.57 19.63
N ASP A 519 -40.92 -74.97 20.42
CA ASP A 519 -41.99 -74.04 20.80
C ASP A 519 -41.57 -73.17 22.01
N ASN A 520 -42.52 -72.37 22.51
CA ASN A 520 -42.39 -71.40 23.60
C ASN A 520 -42.67 -71.98 25.01
N LEU A 521 -42.75 -73.30 25.18
CA LEU A 521 -42.92 -73.92 26.49
C LEU A 521 -41.55 -74.11 27.14
N SER A 522 -41.41 -73.65 28.38
CA SER A 522 -40.20 -73.88 29.17
C SER A 522 -40.09 -75.36 29.56
N LEU A 523 -38.88 -75.92 29.44
CA LEU A 523 -38.61 -77.31 29.82
C LEU A 523 -38.82 -77.52 31.33
N GLY A 524 -39.43 -78.64 31.69
CA GLY A 524 -39.83 -78.93 33.07
C GLY A 524 -38.65 -79.24 34.01
N PRO A 525 -38.83 -79.07 35.34
CA PRO A 525 -37.80 -79.43 36.32
C PRO A 525 -37.53 -80.95 36.26
N GLY A 526 -36.32 -81.32 35.83
CA GLY A 526 -35.92 -82.72 35.58
C GLY A 526 -35.84 -83.11 34.09
N ALA A 527 -36.02 -82.17 33.16
CA ALA A 527 -35.72 -82.39 31.74
C ALA A 527 -34.21 -82.64 31.51
N GLU A 528 -33.88 -83.42 30.48
CA GLU A 528 -32.51 -83.71 30.04
C GLU A 528 -31.75 -82.44 29.61
N TRP A 529 -32.44 -81.54 28.92
CA TRP A 529 -31.86 -80.32 28.35
C TRP A 529 -32.16 -79.11 29.23
N ARG A 530 -31.15 -78.26 29.46
CA ARG A 530 -31.23 -77.10 30.38
C ARG A 530 -32.26 -76.05 29.92
N ASP A 531 -32.38 -75.85 28.62
CA ASP A 531 -33.20 -74.83 27.99
C ASP A 531 -33.48 -75.16 26.51
N ASN A 532 -34.34 -74.36 25.88
CA ASN A 532 -34.76 -74.54 24.49
C ASN A 532 -33.64 -74.28 23.48
N TRP A 533 -32.58 -73.53 23.81
CA TRP A 533 -31.37 -73.43 22.98
C TRP A 533 -30.61 -74.75 22.97
N ALA A 534 -30.40 -75.35 24.14
CA ALA A 534 -29.73 -76.64 24.26
C ALA A 534 -30.49 -77.76 23.50
N LEU A 535 -31.82 -77.86 23.68
CA LEU A 535 -32.64 -78.87 22.99
C LEU A 535 -32.62 -78.68 21.45
N SER A 536 -32.77 -77.45 20.96
CA SER A 536 -32.76 -77.19 19.51
C SER A 536 -31.39 -77.42 18.88
N GLN A 537 -30.31 -77.01 19.54
CA GLN A 537 -28.94 -77.25 19.08
C GLN A 537 -28.58 -78.74 19.11
N ALA A 538 -29.04 -79.48 20.13
CA ALA A 538 -28.87 -80.93 20.22
C ALA A 538 -29.60 -81.65 19.08
N ARG A 539 -30.86 -81.32 18.82
CA ARG A 539 -31.63 -81.89 17.70
C ARG A 539 -31.00 -81.62 16.34
N ALA A 540 -30.55 -80.39 16.08
CA ALA A 540 -29.82 -80.05 14.86
C ALA A 540 -28.50 -80.83 14.74
N LEU A 541 -27.77 -81.01 15.84
CA LEU A 541 -26.53 -81.78 15.88
C LEU A 541 -26.78 -83.30 15.68
N SER A 542 -27.88 -83.86 16.20
CA SER A 542 -28.25 -85.26 15.96
C SER A 542 -28.55 -85.54 14.50
N VAL A 543 -29.19 -84.60 13.78
CA VAL A 543 -29.37 -84.69 12.33
C VAL A 543 -28.02 -84.63 11.61
N VAL A 544 -27.15 -83.66 11.92
CA VAL A 544 -25.81 -83.58 11.32
C VAL A 544 -25.00 -84.85 11.58
N ARG A 545 -25.00 -85.37 12.81
CA ARG A 545 -24.32 -86.62 13.17
C ARG A 545 -24.89 -87.83 12.44
N PHE A 546 -26.21 -87.95 12.29
CA PHE A 546 -26.79 -89.03 11.51
C PHE A 546 -26.42 -88.92 10.02
N MET A 547 -26.36 -87.70 9.47
CA MET A 547 -25.89 -87.45 8.10
C MET A 547 -24.40 -87.80 7.92
N THR A 548 -23.53 -87.52 8.89
CA THR A 548 -22.09 -87.84 8.82
C THR A 548 -21.81 -89.29 9.19
N ASP A 549 -22.15 -89.69 10.41
CA ASP A 549 -21.67 -90.91 11.08
C ASP A 549 -22.36 -92.18 10.55
N GLN A 550 -23.64 -92.08 10.14
CA GLN A 550 -24.43 -93.22 9.67
C GLN A 550 -24.64 -93.23 8.15
N LEU A 551 -24.69 -92.05 7.51
CA LEU A 551 -24.97 -91.93 6.08
C LEU A 551 -23.74 -91.53 5.23
N GLY A 552 -22.65 -91.06 5.84
CA GLY A 552 -21.39 -90.73 5.16
C GLY A 552 -21.43 -89.46 4.31
N PHE A 553 -22.21 -88.45 4.69
CA PHE A 553 -22.23 -87.14 4.04
C PHE A 553 -21.06 -86.26 4.52
N GLU A 554 -20.53 -85.41 3.65
CA GLU A 554 -19.35 -84.59 3.92
C GLU A 554 -19.51 -83.67 5.14
N PRO A 555 -18.76 -83.86 6.24
CA PRO A 555 -18.86 -83.03 7.44
C PRO A 555 -18.54 -81.55 7.16
N GLN A 556 -17.65 -81.29 6.20
CA GLN A 556 -17.25 -79.95 5.78
C GLN A 556 -18.38 -79.16 5.07
N ARG A 557 -19.43 -79.87 4.60
CA ARG A 557 -20.62 -79.30 3.95
C ARG A 557 -21.82 -79.21 4.91
N LEU A 558 -21.63 -79.40 6.22
CA LEU A 558 -22.72 -79.38 7.21
C LEU A 558 -22.46 -78.41 8.36
N ALA A 559 -23.51 -77.73 8.82
CA ALA A 559 -23.49 -76.89 10.02
C ALA A 559 -24.78 -77.04 10.83
N ALA A 560 -24.68 -77.37 12.12
CA ALA A 560 -25.84 -77.46 13.02
C ALA A 560 -26.04 -76.15 13.80
N THR A 561 -27.24 -75.57 13.80
CA THR A 561 -27.55 -74.34 14.53
C THR A 561 -28.89 -74.44 15.26
N GLY A 562 -28.89 -74.33 16.59
CA GLY A 562 -30.13 -74.15 17.35
C GLY A 562 -30.56 -72.67 17.38
N PHE A 563 -31.87 -72.42 17.36
CA PHE A 563 -32.48 -71.09 17.56
C PHE A 563 -33.49 -71.04 18.72
N GLY A 564 -33.74 -72.18 19.37
CA GLY A 564 -34.77 -72.33 20.39
C GLY A 564 -36.15 -71.85 19.93
N GLU A 565 -36.82 -71.13 20.83
CA GLU A 565 -38.15 -70.56 20.66
C GLU A 565 -38.17 -69.23 19.89
N TYR A 566 -37.00 -68.61 19.66
CA TYR A 566 -36.87 -67.22 19.20
C TYR A 566 -37.08 -67.00 17.70
N ARG A 567 -37.45 -68.05 16.97
CA ARG A 567 -37.86 -68.01 15.56
C ARG A 567 -39.07 -68.92 15.32
N PRO A 568 -40.27 -68.52 15.81
CA PRO A 568 -41.50 -69.23 15.49
C PRO A 568 -41.91 -68.97 14.03
N VAL A 569 -42.50 -69.97 13.38
CA VAL A 569 -43.20 -69.83 12.09
C VAL A 569 -44.66 -69.43 12.32
N ASP A 570 -45.25 -69.89 13.43
CA ASP A 570 -46.59 -69.51 13.86
C ASP A 570 -46.52 -68.84 15.25
N PRO A 571 -46.77 -67.52 15.37
CA PRO A 571 -46.75 -66.83 16.67
C PRO A 571 -48.00 -67.08 17.53
N ALA A 572 -48.99 -67.83 17.05
CA ALA A 572 -50.17 -68.17 17.85
C ALA A 572 -49.82 -69.13 19.00
N ASN A 573 -50.52 -69.00 20.14
CA ASN A 573 -50.24 -69.82 21.33
C ASN A 573 -51.12 -71.08 21.43
N THR A 574 -51.41 -71.73 20.29
CA THR A 574 -52.24 -72.95 20.21
C THR A 574 -51.37 -74.23 20.21
N PRO A 575 -51.93 -75.43 20.49
CA PRO A 575 -51.18 -76.68 20.39
C PRO A 575 -50.58 -76.92 19.00
N GLU A 576 -51.31 -76.56 17.95
CA GLU A 576 -50.97 -76.76 16.54
C GLU A 576 -49.85 -75.80 16.11
N ALA A 577 -49.94 -74.53 16.54
CA ALA A 577 -48.89 -73.54 16.34
C ALA A 577 -47.57 -73.97 17.01
N ARG A 578 -47.66 -74.49 18.25
CA ARG A 578 -46.49 -75.06 18.95
C ARG A 578 -45.92 -76.29 18.21
N ALA A 579 -46.76 -77.18 17.70
CA ALA A 579 -46.31 -78.31 16.87
C ALA A 579 -45.56 -77.84 15.62
N ARG A 580 -46.08 -76.83 14.90
CA ARG A 580 -45.37 -76.22 13.75
C ARG A 580 -44.07 -75.54 14.13
N ASN A 581 -43.98 -74.93 15.31
CA ASN A 581 -42.75 -74.28 15.77
C ASN A 581 -41.64 -75.29 16.12
N ARG A 582 -41.98 -76.45 16.70
CA ARG A 582 -41.08 -77.59 16.92
C ARG A 582 -40.68 -78.24 15.59
N ARG A 583 -39.63 -77.74 14.94
CA ARG A 583 -39.21 -78.18 13.59
C ARG A 583 -37.69 -78.19 13.39
N ILE A 584 -37.24 -78.91 12.38
CA ILE A 584 -35.91 -78.76 11.77
C ILE A 584 -36.09 -78.11 10.40
N GLU A 585 -35.25 -77.13 10.07
CA GLU A 585 -35.25 -76.47 8.76
C GLU A 585 -33.89 -76.71 8.09
N LEU A 586 -33.87 -77.38 6.94
CA LEU A 586 -32.66 -77.55 6.13
C LEU A 586 -32.55 -76.42 5.11
N LYS A 587 -31.45 -75.68 5.12
CA LYS A 587 -31.18 -74.54 4.22
C LYS A 587 -29.79 -74.64 3.60
N LEU A 588 -29.69 -74.41 2.29
CA LEU A 588 -28.40 -74.20 1.62
C LEU A 588 -27.92 -72.76 1.83
N THR A 589 -26.62 -72.56 2.07
CA THR A 589 -26.01 -71.23 2.23
C THR A 589 -24.55 -71.27 1.75
N GLU A 590 -23.99 -70.11 1.45
CA GLU A 590 -22.54 -69.91 1.38
C GLU A 590 -21.94 -69.93 2.80
N ARG A 591 -20.64 -70.22 2.92
CA ARG A 591 -19.90 -70.45 4.18
C ARG A 591 -19.49 -69.17 4.91
#